data_AF-A0AAU6SFE4-F1
#
_entry.id   AF-A0AAU6SFE4-F1
#
_cell.length_a   1.000
_cell.length_b   1.000
_cell.length_c   1.000
_cell.angle_alpha   90.00
_cell.angle_beta   90.00
_cell.angle_gamma   90.00
#
_symmetry.space_group_name_H-M   'P 1'
#
loop_
_entity.id
_entity.type
_entity.pdbx_description
1 polymer ?
#
loop_
_entity_poly.entity_id
_entity_poly.type
_entity_poly.pdbx_seq_one_letter_code
_entity_poly.pdbx_strand_id
1 'polypeptide(L)'
;MPRGQRVSADLDSRAYPYLERGVNAVLELTYLRAGADPDWERVTANGEDITDQPERWTRYQRARRIGFEARVERYRERGQI
;
A
#
# COMPACT_ATOMS: atom_id res chain seq x y z
N MET A 1 2.07 30.22 18.59
CA MET A 1 1.01 29.36 18.05
C MET A 1 1.63 28.05 17.58
N PRO A 2 1.46 26.91 18.29
CA PRO A 2 1.98 25.64 17.82
C PRO A 2 1.08 25.04 16.72
N ARG A 3 1.73 24.32 15.82
CA ARG A 3 1.27 23.84 14.51
C ARG A 3 0.07 22.88 14.62
N GLY A 4 -0.91 23.06 13.73
CA GLY A 4 -2.08 22.19 13.58
C GLY A 4 -1.68 20.75 13.25
N GLN A 5 -1.70 19.90 14.27
CA GLN A 5 -1.63 18.46 14.17
C GLN A 5 -2.95 17.99 13.55
N ARG A 6 -2.92 17.64 12.25
CA ARG A 6 -4.06 16.99 11.60
C ARG A 6 -4.27 15.64 12.27
N VAL A 7 -5.33 15.56 13.07
CA VAL A 7 -5.77 14.36 13.76
C VAL A 7 -6.19 13.36 12.69
N SER A 8 -5.80 12.11 12.87
CA SER A 8 -6.15 10.93 12.05
C SER A 8 -7.68 10.72 11.85
N ALA A 9 -8.51 11.55 12.48
CA ALA A 9 -9.96 11.52 12.51
C ALA A 9 -10.64 12.04 11.22
N ASP A 10 -9.89 12.61 10.27
CA ASP A 10 -10.40 13.02 8.95
C ASP A 10 -10.20 11.95 7.85
N LEU A 11 -9.66 10.79 8.21
CA LEU A 11 -9.57 9.66 7.29
C LEU A 11 -10.92 8.92 7.28
N ASP A 12 -11.63 9.09 6.16
CA ASP A 12 -12.87 8.41 5.76
C ASP A 12 -13.03 7.02 6.42
N SER A 13 -14.16 6.82 7.10
CA SER A 13 -14.49 5.59 7.85
C SER A 13 -14.50 4.31 6.98
N ARG A 14 -14.46 4.46 5.64
CA ARG A 14 -14.26 3.35 4.70
C ARG A 14 -12.82 2.83 4.64
N ALA A 15 -11.84 3.58 5.14
CA ALA A 15 -10.44 3.16 5.21
C ALA A 15 -10.13 2.28 6.44
N TYR A 16 -10.99 2.31 7.46
CA TYR A 16 -10.74 1.65 8.74
C TYR A 16 -10.72 0.11 8.72
N PRO A 17 -11.55 -0.62 7.94
CA PRO A 17 -11.52 -2.09 7.98
C PRO A 17 -10.25 -2.70 7.36
N TYR A 18 -9.46 -1.94 6.60
CA TYR A 18 -8.22 -2.43 5.96
C TYR A 18 -6.95 -2.07 6.72
N LEU A 19 -7.01 -1.18 7.71
CA LEU A 19 -5.84 -0.72 8.46
C LEU A 19 -5.60 -1.53 9.75
N GLU A 20 -6.64 -2.12 10.36
CA GLU A 20 -6.50 -2.88 11.63
C GLU A 20 -6.29 -4.39 11.44
N ARG A 21 -6.62 -4.96 10.28
CA ARG A 21 -6.14 -6.30 9.87
C ARG A 21 -4.98 -6.16 8.90
N GLY A 22 -3.95 -5.44 9.35
CA GLY A 22 -2.76 -5.09 8.58
C GLY A 22 -2.33 -6.19 7.62
N VAL A 23 -1.96 -5.78 6.39
CA VAL A 23 -1.43 -6.63 5.33
C VAL A 23 -0.75 -7.86 5.93
N ASN A 24 -1.36 -9.03 5.72
CA ASN A 24 -0.85 -10.25 6.32
C ASN A 24 0.54 -10.49 5.74
N ALA A 25 1.58 -10.21 6.53
CA ALA A 25 2.97 -10.27 6.08
C ALA A 25 3.33 -11.67 5.55
N VAL A 26 2.71 -12.74 6.07
CA VAL A 26 2.89 -14.10 5.55
C VAL A 26 2.35 -14.21 4.13
N LEU A 27 1.17 -13.65 3.87
CA LEU A 27 0.57 -13.65 2.54
C LEU A 27 1.35 -12.74 1.59
N GLU A 28 1.73 -11.53 2.01
CA GLU A 28 2.55 -10.61 1.21
C GLU A 28 3.88 -11.26 0.81
N LEU A 29 4.61 -11.86 1.76
CA LEU A 29 5.84 -12.59 1.48
C LEU A 29 5.61 -13.79 0.55
N THR A 30 4.45 -14.44 0.60
CA THR A 30 4.12 -15.55 -0.31
C THR A 30 4.05 -15.07 -1.76
N TYR A 31 3.36 -13.95 -2.01
CA TYR A 31 3.32 -13.33 -3.35
C TYR A 31 4.72 -12.90 -3.80
N LEU A 32 5.44 -12.18 -2.94
CA LEU A 32 6.75 -11.62 -3.29
C LEU A 32 7.80 -12.69 -3.59
N ARG A 33 7.82 -13.80 -2.82
CA ARG A 33 8.72 -14.95 -3.10
C ARG A 33 8.41 -15.65 -4.41
N ALA A 34 7.15 -15.60 -4.85
CA ALA A 34 6.74 -16.10 -6.16
C ALA A 34 7.03 -15.10 -7.30
N GLY A 35 7.60 -13.93 -7.00
CA GLY A 35 7.87 -12.88 -7.98
C GLY A 35 6.62 -12.11 -8.42
N ALA A 36 5.54 -12.14 -7.64
CA ALA A 36 4.28 -11.45 -7.93
C ALA A 36 4.04 -10.31 -6.94
N ASP A 37 3.47 -9.21 -7.45
CA ASP A 37 2.90 -8.16 -6.60
C ASP A 37 1.55 -8.65 -6.04
N PRO A 38 1.24 -8.41 -4.75
CA PRO A 38 -0.04 -8.79 -4.19
C PRO A 38 -1.23 -8.11 -4.88
N ASP A 39 -2.34 -8.83 -5.03
CA ASP A 39 -3.55 -8.29 -5.69
C ASP A 39 -4.05 -7.00 -5.05
N TRP A 40 -3.89 -6.85 -3.74
CA TRP A 40 -4.31 -5.63 -3.05
C TRP A 40 -3.43 -4.43 -3.41
N GLU A 41 -2.20 -4.61 -3.89
CA GLU A 41 -1.31 -3.53 -4.33
C GLU A 41 -1.51 -3.18 -5.81
N ARG A 42 -2.29 -3.96 -6.57
CA ARG A 42 -2.70 -3.59 -7.93
C ARG A 42 -3.65 -2.40 -7.88
N VAL A 43 -3.46 -1.47 -8.82
CA VAL A 43 -4.26 -0.25 -8.91
C VAL A 43 -5.23 -0.39 -10.06
N THR A 44 -6.52 -0.41 -9.75
CA THR A 44 -7.58 -0.41 -10.76
C THR A 44 -8.34 0.92 -10.76
N ALA A 45 -8.73 1.38 -11.94
CA ALA A 45 -9.58 2.55 -12.14
C ALA A 45 -10.61 2.24 -13.22
N ASN A 46 -11.90 2.38 -12.91
CA ASN A 46 -13.01 2.08 -13.83
C ASN A 46 -12.95 0.67 -14.46
N GLY A 47 -12.46 -0.32 -13.71
CA GLY A 47 -12.30 -1.70 -14.19
C GLY A 47 -11.05 -1.94 -15.04
N GLU A 48 -10.25 -0.92 -15.30
CA GLU A 48 -8.95 -1.02 -15.98
C GLU A 48 -7.82 -1.16 -14.95
N ASP A 49 -6.86 -2.04 -15.23
CA ASP A 49 -5.61 -2.10 -14.46
C ASP A 49 -4.65 -1.00 -14.90
N ILE A 50 -4.37 -0.09 -13.97
CA ILE A 50 -3.48 1.06 -14.17
C ILE A 50 -2.23 0.96 -13.30
N THR A 51 -1.86 -0.23 -12.84
CA THR A 51 -0.70 -0.46 -11.95
C THR A 51 0.61 0.07 -12.57
N ASP A 52 0.78 -0.03 -13.89
CA ASP A 52 1.99 0.46 -14.56
C ASP A 52 1.87 1.90 -15.09
N GLN A 53 0.81 2.64 -14.71
CA GLN A 53 0.49 3.99 -15.18
C GLN A 53 0.47 5.01 -14.01
N PRO A 54 1.63 5.30 -13.37
CA PRO A 54 1.71 6.13 -12.17
C PRO A 54 1.23 7.58 -12.36
N GLU A 55 1.20 8.08 -13.60
CA GLU A 55 0.62 9.36 -13.99
C GLU A 55 -0.89 9.42 -13.77
N ARG A 56 -1.59 8.29 -13.87
CA ARG A 56 -3.04 8.17 -13.64
C ARG A 56 -3.40 7.95 -12.18
N TRP A 57 -2.40 7.71 -11.33
CA TRP A 57 -2.64 7.44 -9.92
C TRP A 57 -3.06 8.70 -9.17
N THR A 58 -4.04 8.52 -8.29
CA THR A 58 -4.38 9.50 -7.26
C THR A 58 -3.21 9.67 -6.29
N ARG A 59 -3.19 10.80 -5.56
CA ARG A 59 -2.20 11.04 -4.49
C ARG A 59 -2.20 9.92 -3.44
N TYR A 60 -3.38 9.37 -3.13
CA TYR A 60 -3.52 8.26 -2.19
C TYR A 60 -2.85 6.97 -2.69
N GLN A 61 -3.10 6.60 -3.96
CA GLN A 61 -2.49 5.41 -4.58
C GLN A 61 -0.96 5.52 -4.61
N ARG A 62 -0.42 6.71 -4.93
CA ARG A 62 1.03 6.97 -4.85
C ARG A 62 1.58 6.79 -3.43
N ALA A 63 0.93 7.39 -2.43
CA ALA A 63 1.34 7.25 -1.03
C ALA A 63 1.31 5.79 -0.57
N ARG A 64 0.30 5.04 -1.01
CA ARG A 64 0.18 3.60 -0.74
C ARG A 64 1.33 2.80 -1.36
N ARG A 65 1.67 3.07 -2.64
CA ARG A 65 2.80 2.41 -3.31
C ARG A 65 4.13 2.67 -2.60
N ILE A 66 4.38 3.91 -2.18
CA ILE A 66 5.59 4.25 -1.39
C ILE A 66 5.64 3.39 -0.11
N GLY A 67 4.49 3.22 0.57
CA GLY A 67 4.39 2.36 1.74
C GLY A 67 4.63 0.88 1.45
N PHE A 68 4.25 0.38 0.27
CA PHE A 68 4.53 -0.99 -0.17
C PHE A 68 6.01 -1.17 -0.51
N GLU A 69 6.61 -0.27 -1.27
CA GLU A 69 8.02 -0.31 -1.65
C GLU A 69 8.93 -0.29 -0.41
N ALA A 70 8.59 0.52 0.60
CA ALA A 70 9.30 0.51 1.87
C ALA A 70 9.16 -0.81 2.66
N ARG A 71 8.05 -1.56 2.50
CA ARG A 71 7.94 -2.92 3.09
C ARG A 71 8.79 -3.92 2.33
N VAL A 72 8.74 -3.88 1.00
CA VAL A 72 9.55 -4.75 0.12
C VAL A 72 11.04 -4.56 0.40
N GLU A 73 11.50 -3.31 0.54
CA GLU A 73 12.88 -3.00 0.90
C GLU A 73 13.26 -3.63 2.25
N ARG A 74 12.42 -3.47 3.30
CA ARG A 74 12.65 -4.12 4.59
C ARG A 74 12.69 -5.64 4.51
N TYR A 75 11.89 -6.26 3.64
CA TYR A 75 11.92 -7.71 3.45
C TYR A 75 13.22 -8.18 2.79
N ARG A 76 13.72 -7.42 1.80
CA ARG A 76 15.02 -7.67 1.16
C ARG A 76 16.18 -7.53 2.15
N GLU A 77 16.20 -6.45 2.92
CA GLU A 77 17.23 -6.21 3.95
C GLU A 77 17.29 -7.33 4.99
N ARG A 78 16.15 -7.95 5.28
CA ARG A 78 16.01 -9.08 6.23
C ARG A 78 16.22 -10.45 5.59
N GLY A 79 16.50 -10.52 4.29
CA GLY A 79 16.66 -11.79 3.55
C GLY A 79 15.38 -12.64 3.50
N GLN A 80 14.21 -12.01 3.56
CA GLN A 80 12.92 -12.71 3.53
C GLN A 80 12.40 -12.94 2.11
N ILE A 81 12.94 -12.19 1.14
CA ILE A 81 12.75 -12.28 -0.32
C ILE A 81 14.05 -11.90 -1.04
#